data_AF-A0A3D5JDC2-F1
#
_entry.id   AF-A0A3D5JDC2-F1
#
_cell.length_a   1.000
_cell.length_b   1.000
_cell.length_c   1.000
_cell.angle_alpha   90.00
_cell.angle_beta   90.00
_cell.angle_gamma   90.00
#
_symmetry.space_group_name_H-M   'P 1'
#
loop_
_entity.id
_entity.type
_entity.pdbx_description
1 polymer ?
#
loop_
_entity_poly.entity_id
_entity_poly.type
_entity_poly.pdbx_seq_one_letter_code
_entity_poly.pdbx_strand_id
1 'polypeptide(L)'
;AARYAGIRAGLTVVLAMAIAGALAGLAGATQVSGVLGRATPGFTAGIGFDAIAVALLGRSHPVGILLAGLLFGALEAGGRQMQVDAGVSIDMISIIQALIIIFVAAPLLIKRIFPPLFRNRVTAGGGHE
;
A
#
# COMPACT_ATOMS: atom_id res chain seq x y z
N ALA A 1 3.73 -22.26 -13.76
CA ALA A 1 3.69 -20.97 -14.48
C ALA A 1 5.06 -20.27 -14.52
N ALA A 2 5.67 -19.85 -13.39
CA ALA A 2 6.94 -19.11 -13.40
C ALA A 2 8.14 -19.84 -14.05
N ARG A 3 8.29 -21.17 -13.83
CA ARG A 3 9.30 -21.98 -14.54
C ARG A 3 9.05 -22.12 -16.05
N TYR A 4 7.79 -22.02 -16.50
CA TYR A 4 7.42 -22.07 -17.91
C TYR A 4 7.67 -20.74 -18.64
N ALA A 5 7.83 -19.63 -17.90
CA ALA A 5 8.15 -18.31 -18.43
C ALA A 5 9.68 -18.01 -18.44
N GLY A 6 10.53 -19.00 -18.19
CA GLY A 6 12.00 -18.82 -18.12
C GLY A 6 12.51 -18.12 -16.85
N ILE A 7 11.62 -17.83 -15.88
CA ILE A 7 11.98 -17.10 -14.67
C ILE A 7 12.57 -18.07 -13.64
N ARG A 8 13.82 -17.81 -13.23
CA ARG A 8 14.45 -18.47 -12.07
C ARG A 8 13.76 -18.00 -10.79
N ALA A 9 12.70 -18.69 -10.40
CA ALA A 9 11.87 -18.34 -9.24
C ALA A 9 12.71 -18.13 -7.96
N GLY A 10 13.68 -19.02 -7.68
CA GLY A 10 14.56 -18.87 -6.52
C GLY A 10 15.40 -17.58 -6.55
N LEU A 11 16.01 -17.27 -7.70
CA LEU A 11 16.80 -16.05 -7.87
C LEU A 11 15.92 -14.79 -7.78
N THR A 12 14.71 -14.85 -8.35
CA THR A 12 13.78 -13.71 -8.36
C THR A 12 13.30 -13.37 -6.96
N VAL A 13 13.01 -14.39 -6.14
CA VAL A 13 12.61 -14.19 -4.73
C VAL A 13 13.77 -13.59 -3.93
N VAL A 14 14.98 -14.14 -4.06
CA VAL A 14 16.16 -13.61 -3.36
C VAL A 14 16.46 -12.17 -3.76
N LEU A 15 16.41 -11.87 -5.06
CA LEU A 15 16.64 -10.52 -5.58
C LEU A 15 15.57 -9.53 -5.09
N ALA A 16 14.29 -9.95 -5.09
CA ALA A 16 13.20 -9.13 -4.58
C ALA A 16 13.35 -8.84 -3.08
N MET A 17 13.70 -9.84 -2.27
CA MET A 17 13.95 -9.67 -0.84
C MET A 17 15.16 -8.78 -0.56
N ALA A 18 16.24 -8.95 -1.32
CA ALA A 18 17.45 -8.12 -1.19
C ALA A 18 17.16 -6.65 -1.51
N ILE A 19 16.44 -6.38 -2.60
CA ILE A 19 16.08 -5.01 -3.01
C ILE A 19 15.11 -4.39 -1.99
N ALA A 20 14.07 -5.12 -1.57
CA ALA A 20 13.10 -4.62 -0.60
C ALA A 20 13.77 -4.31 0.75
N GLY A 21 14.64 -5.20 1.22
CA GLY A 21 15.41 -5.00 2.45
C GLY A 21 16.37 -3.81 2.36
N ALA A 22 17.07 -3.64 1.23
CA ALA A 22 17.94 -2.49 1.01
C ALA A 22 17.17 -1.17 1.01
N LEU A 23 16.01 -1.09 0.34
CA LEU A 23 15.17 0.10 0.32
C LEU A 23 14.57 0.43 1.70
N ALA A 24 14.07 -0.58 2.41
CA ALA A 24 13.54 -0.40 3.76
C ALA A 24 14.63 0.03 4.75
N GLY A 25 15.84 -0.54 4.63
CA GLY A 25 17.00 -0.16 5.43
C GLY A 25 17.44 1.28 5.16
N LEU A 26 17.50 1.69 3.89
CA LEU A 26 17.82 3.08 3.52
C LEU A 26 16.76 4.05 4.06
N ALA A 27 15.47 3.74 3.91
CA ALA A 27 14.39 4.56 4.46
C ALA A 27 14.53 4.73 5.98
N GLY A 28 14.72 3.64 6.73
CA GLY A 28 14.95 3.68 8.17
C GLY A 28 16.21 4.46 8.58
N ALA A 29 17.31 4.27 7.86
CA ALA A 29 18.57 4.99 8.11
C ALA A 29 18.39 6.50 7.92
N THR A 30 17.71 6.93 6.85
CA THR A 30 17.44 8.36 6.62
C THR A 30 16.53 8.96 7.69
N GLN A 31 15.53 8.21 8.17
CA GLN A 31 14.63 8.67 9.23
C GLN A 31 15.37 8.87 10.57
N VAL A 32 16.20 7.89 10.96
CA VAL A 32 16.91 7.89 12.25
C VAL A 32 18.07 8.88 12.26
N SER A 33 18.91 8.85 11.23
CA SER A 33 20.11 9.70 11.16
C SER A 33 19.81 11.14 10.71
N GLY A 34 18.75 11.35 9.92
CA GLY A 34 18.41 12.66 9.39
C GLY A 34 17.40 13.44 10.22
N VAL A 35 16.21 12.85 10.45
CA VAL A 35 15.06 13.61 10.98
C VAL A 35 15.03 13.64 12.51
N LEU A 36 15.25 12.49 13.16
CA LEU A 36 15.13 12.41 14.62
C LEU A 36 16.46 12.65 15.35
N GLY A 37 17.60 12.39 14.69
CA GLY A 37 18.95 12.48 15.29
C GLY A 37 19.22 11.48 16.43
N ARG A 38 18.23 10.65 16.78
CA ARG A 38 18.23 9.65 17.86
C ARG A 38 17.11 8.66 17.60
N ALA A 39 17.34 7.39 17.93
CA ALA A 39 16.31 6.36 17.85
C ALA A 39 15.27 6.55 18.97
N THR A 40 14.31 7.46 18.75
CA THR A 40 13.17 7.62 19.66
C THR A 40 12.23 6.42 19.51
N PRO A 41 11.76 5.81 20.61
CA PRO A 41 10.74 4.77 20.56
C PRO A 41 9.51 5.24 19.77
N GLY A 42 9.04 4.44 18.81
CA GLY A 42 7.82 4.72 18.06
C GLY A 42 8.00 5.42 16.71
N PHE A 43 9.23 5.68 16.24
CA PHE A 43 9.45 6.32 14.93
C PHE A 43 8.93 5.52 13.72
N THR A 44 8.71 4.21 13.89
CA THR A 44 8.15 3.29 12.87
C THR A 44 6.69 2.92 13.17
N ALA A 45 6.11 3.39 14.28
CA ALA A 45 4.76 2.99 14.66
C ALA A 45 3.76 3.46 13.59
N GLY A 46 3.10 2.51 12.92
CA GLY A 46 2.10 2.80 11.89
C GLY A 46 2.56 2.60 10.44
N ILE A 47 3.82 2.88 10.10
CA ILE A 47 4.31 2.90 8.70
C ILE A 47 4.04 1.57 7.96
N GLY A 48 4.27 0.44 8.64
CA GLY A 48 4.01 -0.88 8.07
C GLY A 48 2.52 -1.21 7.89
N PHE A 49 1.66 -0.68 8.76
CA PHE A 49 0.20 -0.83 8.66
C PHE A 49 -0.34 0.03 7.52
N ASP A 50 0.12 1.27 7.39
CA ASP A 50 -0.27 2.18 6.31
C ASP A 50 0.20 1.67 4.94
N ALA A 51 1.36 1.00 4.89
CA ALA A 51 1.87 0.36 3.67
C ALA A 51 0.92 -0.70 3.10
N ILE A 52 0.13 -1.38 3.94
CA ILE A 52 -0.91 -2.31 3.47
C ILE A 52 -1.97 -1.55 2.68
N ALA A 53 -2.39 -0.40 3.19
CA ALA A 53 -3.41 0.41 2.56
C ALA A 53 -2.92 1.06 1.26
N VAL A 54 -1.66 1.51 1.24
CA VAL A 54 -0.96 1.97 0.03
C VAL A 54 -0.91 0.87 -1.04
N ALA A 55 -0.64 -0.38 -0.65
CA ALA A 55 -0.64 -1.51 -1.57
C ALA A 55 -2.02 -1.78 -2.19
N LEU A 56 -3.09 -1.64 -1.39
CA LEU A 56 -4.47 -1.76 -1.85
C LEU A 56 -4.84 -0.63 -2.82
N LEU A 57 -4.43 0.61 -2.52
CA LEU A 57 -4.61 1.76 -3.40
C LEU A 57 -3.91 1.56 -4.75
N GLY A 58 -2.70 1.01 -4.74
CA GLY A 58 -1.96 0.67 -5.95
C GLY A 58 -2.53 -0.51 -6.75
N ARG A 59 -3.55 -1.22 -6.26
CA ARG A 59 -4.15 -2.43 -6.88
C ARG A 59 -3.10 -3.48 -7.26
N SER A 60 -2.08 -3.67 -6.44
CA SER A 60 -0.94 -4.57 -6.72
C SER A 60 -0.13 -4.24 -7.98
N HIS A 61 -0.32 -3.05 -8.57
CA HIS A 61 0.48 -2.59 -9.69
C HIS A 61 1.70 -1.83 -9.17
N PRO A 62 2.94 -2.19 -9.56
CA PRO A 62 4.15 -1.61 -8.96
C PRO A 62 4.22 -0.09 -9.09
N VAL A 63 3.83 0.44 -10.26
CA VAL A 63 3.77 1.90 -10.48
C VAL A 63 2.69 2.57 -9.62
N GLY A 64 1.55 1.91 -9.41
CA GLY A 64 0.47 2.45 -8.58
C GLY A 64 0.87 2.52 -7.11
N ILE A 65 1.58 1.50 -6.62
CA ILE A 65 2.11 1.46 -5.25
C ILE A 65 3.14 2.57 -5.04
N LEU A 66 4.03 2.81 -6.02
CA LEU A 66 5.02 3.87 -5.94
C LEU A 66 4.38 5.25 -5.80
N LEU A 67 3.40 5.56 -6.66
CA LEU A 67 2.69 6.85 -6.62
C LEU A 67 1.86 7.02 -5.34
N ALA A 68 1.20 5.96 -4.90
CA ALA A 68 0.45 5.94 -3.65
C ALA A 68 1.35 6.16 -2.42
N GLY A 69 2.53 5.52 -2.40
CA GLY A 69 3.51 5.69 -1.33
C GLY A 69 4.08 7.12 -1.30
N LEU A 70 4.34 7.70 -2.48
CA LEU A 70 4.78 9.09 -2.59
C LEU A 70 3.73 10.07 -2.04
N LEU A 71 2.45 9.85 -2.37
CA LEU A 71 1.35 10.67 -1.86
C LEU A 71 1.27 10.60 -0.33
N PHE A 72 1.29 9.40 0.24
CA PHE A 72 1.21 9.21 1.70
C PHE A 72 2.42 9.84 2.41
N GLY A 73 3.63 9.63 1.88
CA GLY A 73 4.84 10.25 2.41
C GLY A 73 4.81 11.78 2.32
N ALA A 74 4.28 12.34 1.23
CA ALA A 74 4.11 13.79 1.06
C ALA A 74 3.09 14.37 2.06
N LEU A 75 1.97 13.68 2.29
CA LEU A 75 0.97 14.08 3.30
C LEU A 75 1.55 14.06 4.72
N GLU A 76 2.34 13.03 5.05
CA GLU A 76 2.98 12.92 6.36
C GLU A 76 4.07 13.99 6.56
N ALA A 77 4.93 14.21 5.55
CA ALA A 77 5.95 15.26 5.61
C ALA A 77 5.33 16.67 5.66
N GLY A 78 4.36 16.94 4.79
CA GLY A 78 3.66 18.23 4.74
C GLY A 78 2.87 18.50 6.01
N GLY A 79 2.22 17.48 6.56
CA GLY A 79 1.47 17.64 7.79
C GLY A 79 2.36 17.78 9.04
N ARG A 80 3.55 17.16 9.09
CA ARG A 80 4.57 17.49 10.10
C ARG A 80 5.00 18.95 10.01
N GLN A 81 5.18 19.48 8.80
CA GLN A 81 5.49 20.90 8.61
C GLN A 81 4.34 21.81 9.08
N MET A 82 3.10 21.46 8.75
CA MET A 82 1.91 22.20 9.20
C MET A 82 1.72 22.15 10.72
N GLN A 83 2.14 21.07 11.39
CA GLN A 83 2.12 21.00 12.85
C GLN A 83 3.08 22.01 13.48
N VAL A 84 4.25 22.19 12.87
CA VAL A 84 5.27 23.14 13.34
C VAL A 84 4.82 24.60 13.08
N ASP A 85 4.26 24.88 11.91
CA ASP A 85 3.99 26.26 11.48
C ASP A 85 2.59 26.77 11.88
N ALA A 86 1.57 25.91 11.82
CA ALA A 86 0.16 26.28 11.97
C ALA A 86 -0.52 25.67 13.22
N GLY A 87 0.21 24.87 14.02
CA GLY A 87 -0.31 24.24 15.23
C GLY A 87 -1.38 23.17 14.98
N VAL A 88 -1.51 22.70 13.74
CA VAL A 88 -2.47 21.64 13.36
C VAL A 88 -1.95 20.29 13.86
N SER A 89 -2.77 19.53 14.61
CA SER A 89 -2.36 18.22 15.11
C SER A 89 -2.10 17.24 13.95
N ILE A 90 -1.07 16.39 14.11
CA ILE A 90 -0.72 15.29 13.21
C ILE A 90 -1.91 14.34 12.99
N ASP A 91 -2.84 14.26 13.95
CA ASP A 91 -4.06 13.44 13.88
C ASP A 91 -4.93 13.77 12.67
N MET A 92 -4.90 15.02 12.19
CA MET A 92 -5.67 15.42 11.00
C MET A 92 -5.21 14.68 9.75
N ILE A 93 -3.90 14.43 9.64
CA ILE A 93 -3.31 13.70 8.51
C ILE A 93 -3.78 12.24 8.58
N SER A 94 -3.74 11.63 9.77
CA SER A 94 -4.21 10.26 9.99
C SER A 94 -5.69 10.09 9.61
N ILE A 95 -6.54 11.08 9.94
CA ILE A 95 -7.95 11.08 9.53
C ILE A 95 -8.09 11.16 8.01
N ILE A 96 -7.35 12.06 7.36
CA ILE A 96 -7.38 12.21 5.89
C ILE A 96 -6.93 10.90 5.22
N GLN A 97 -5.84 10.30 5.68
CA GLN A 97 -5.36 9.02 5.18
C GLN A 97 -6.41 7.91 5.38
N ALA A 98 -7.03 7.82 6.55
CA ALA A 98 -8.10 6.87 6.82
C ALA A 98 -9.30 7.04 5.86
N LEU A 99 -9.71 8.28 5.57
CA LEU A 99 -10.77 8.56 4.61
C LEU A 99 -10.39 8.13 3.19
N ILE A 100 -9.16 8.40 2.75
CA ILE A 100 -8.64 7.94 1.45
C ILE A 100 -8.74 6.42 1.36
N ILE A 101 -8.31 5.71 2.41
CA ILE A 101 -8.34 4.25 2.46
C ILE A 101 -9.78 3.73 2.37
N ILE A 102 -10.72 4.33 3.12
CA ILE A 102 -12.14 3.96 3.09
C ILE A 102 -12.72 4.15 1.69
N PHE A 103 -12.48 5.30 1.04
CA PHE A 103 -13.00 5.55 -0.31
C PHE A 103 -12.47 4.56 -1.34
N VAL A 104 -11.21 4.16 -1.21
CA VAL A 104 -10.55 3.22 -2.11
C VAL A 104 -11.00 1.79 -1.87
N ALA A 105 -11.22 1.41 -0.60
CA ALA A 105 -11.67 0.09 -0.20
C ALA A 105 -13.18 -0.11 -0.41
N ALA A 106 -13.99 0.96 -0.38
CA ALA A 106 -15.44 0.92 -0.55
C ALA A 106 -15.93 0.07 -1.74
N PRO A 107 -15.44 0.25 -3.00
CA PRO A 107 -15.91 -0.57 -4.12
C PRO A 107 -15.58 -2.07 -3.97
N LEU A 108 -14.46 -2.41 -3.32
CA LEU A 108 -14.10 -3.80 -3.04
C LEU A 108 -15.01 -4.39 -1.95
N LEU A 109 -15.31 -3.60 -0.91
CA LEU A 109 -16.23 -3.99 0.16
C LEU A 109 -17.65 -4.18 -0.37
N ILE A 110 -18.17 -3.25 -1.18
CA ILE A 110 -19.51 -3.33 -1.75
C ILE A 110 -19.67 -4.61 -2.59
N LYS A 111 -18.71 -4.92 -3.46
CA LYS A 111 -18.75 -6.16 -4.27
C LYS A 111 -18.75 -7.43 -3.44
N ARG A 112 -18.12 -7.40 -2.25
CA ARG A 112 -17.98 -8.56 -1.37
C ARG A 112 -19.18 -8.75 -0.45
N ILE A 113 -19.79 -7.65 0.00
CA ILE A 113 -20.98 -7.66 0.87
C ILE A 113 -22.25 -7.88 0.05
N PHE A 114 -22.34 -7.31 -1.14
CA PHE A 114 -23.44 -7.48 -2.08
C PHE A 114 -22.96 -8.21 -3.35
N PRO A 115 -22.70 -9.53 -3.29
CA PRO A 115 -22.42 -10.28 -4.51
C PRO A 115 -23.66 -10.19 -5.42
N PRO A 116 -23.52 -9.81 -6.70
CA PRO A 116 -24.64 -9.83 -7.63
C PRO A 116 -25.09 -11.28 -7.80
N LEU A 117 -26.26 -11.60 -7.25
CA LEU A 117 -26.85 -12.96 -7.23
C LEU A 117 -27.15 -13.50 -8.64
N PHE A 118 -27.12 -12.66 -9.67
CA PHE A 118 -27.40 -13.04 -11.05
C PHE A 118 -26.14 -13.38 -11.84
N ARG A 119 -25.52 -14.50 -11.51
CA ARG A 119 -24.70 -15.24 -12.46
C ARG A 119 -25.62 -16.12 -13.30
N ASN A 120 -26.22 -15.52 -14.33
CA ASN A 120 -27.07 -16.23 -15.28
C ASN A 120 -26.22 -17.33 -15.95
N ARG A 121 -26.56 -18.59 -15.68
CA ARG A 121 -26.03 -19.75 -16.41
C ARG A 121 -26.63 -19.74 -17.82
N VAL A 122 -26.14 -18.87 -18.68
CA VAL A 122 -26.38 -18.99 -20.12
C VAL A 122 -25.35 -19.98 -20.65
N THR A 123 -25.73 -21.26 -20.61
CA THR A 123 -25.46 -22.35 -21.57
C THR A 123 -25.69 -23.70 -20.88
N ALA A 124 -26.94 -23.98 -20.53
CA ALA A 124 -27.49 -25.32 -20.50
C ALA A 124 -28.56 -25.34 -21.60
N GLY A 125 -28.23 -25.89 -22.77
CA GLY A 125 -29.13 -25.87 -23.92
C GLY A 125 -28.38 -26.01 -25.23
N GLY A 126 -27.90 -27.24 -25.49
CA GLY A 126 -27.29 -27.65 -26.74
C GLY A 126 -27.14 -29.17 -26.74
N GLY A 127 -28.25 -29.86 -26.55
CA GLY A 127 -28.33 -31.30 -26.80
C GLY A 127 -28.63 -31.56 -28.27
N HIS A 128 -28.25 -32.77 -28.70
CA HIS A 128 -28.65 -33.44 -29.94
C HIS A 128 -28.00 -32.88 -31.21
N GLU A 129 -26.83 -33.42 -31.56
CA GLU A 129 -26.60 -34.35 -32.68
C GLU A 129 -25.19 -34.95 -32.59
#